data_AF-A0A8C7E1Y6-F1
#
_entry.id   AF-A0A8C7E1Y6-F1
#
_cell.length_a   1.000
_cell.length_b   1.000
_cell.length_c   1.000
_cell.angle_alpha   90.00
_cell.angle_beta   90.00
_cell.angle_gamma   90.00
#
_symmetry.space_group_name_H-M   'P 1'
#
loop_
_entity.id
_entity.type
_entity.pdbx_description
1 polymer ?
#
loop_
_entity_poly.entity_id
_entity_poly.type
_entity_poly.pdbx_seq_one_letter_code
_entity_poly.pdbx_strand_id
1 'polypeptide(L)'
;PVLLSGKFLVSLCLASSSVRWCTISDEEQEKCQRLKQECFSQQQSKDFPELICVRKTDHLECITAIKVSGSTTTSYHAIAVVKKGTISSLEDLKGKRSCHTGFKRSAGWLIPVGTLVSKNLLNWSGTESGPPTLFSYIHLFFIADSAEERAKFELLCYDGSRRSVDEYENCYWARVASHAVVARSVDGRTDKIWELLSYALEQMKQKQSRCQLFKSPQDSGKDLLFKDNVIGLIQVPEGADAELYLGPKYCAAIQNLKRGISCPLERIDQDPDTPERITWCAVGKAEKSKCDVWSAQSNGAIQCAAAETTDECLIKIIKREADAITLDGGHIFTAGKCGLVPVLTEIPRKYELTSGYFAVAVAKKSDTDINWNTLRGTRSCHTSVGRTAGWNIPMGLINKQNNLSCRFDTFFKESCAPGAPLESTLCKLCKGSGGEGGLSEKYKCKPNSNEMYYSYGGAFRCLIEVGQVAFIKHTTITEFTQGQNRPAWASGVTSSDFVLLNQNGERCPYDKYERCHLAKVCRHAVVSRPERAEVKLFGGQGTQNDVFHMFQSDAKDSLFKDGTECLAVPNENTFEKYLGQEYLESLEQITKCSPSGNNLRLR
;
A
#
# COMPACT_ATOMS: atom_id res chain seq x y z
N PRO A 1 27.86 46.65 38.03
CA PRO A 1 26.89 45.52 37.93
C PRO A 1 25.80 45.86 36.90
N VAL A 2 26.08 45.51 35.64
CA VAL A 2 25.25 45.82 34.47
C VAL A 2 24.19 44.73 34.33
N LEU A 3 22.92 45.11 34.43
CA LEU A 3 21.77 44.25 34.15
C LEU A 3 21.51 44.24 32.63
N LEU A 4 21.78 43.09 32.01
CA LEU A 4 21.58 42.82 30.59
C LEU A 4 20.10 42.82 30.22
N SER A 5 19.72 43.75 29.35
CA SER A 5 18.49 43.72 28.57
C SER A 5 18.74 42.95 27.27
N GLY A 6 18.27 41.71 27.21
CA GLY A 6 18.31 40.89 25.99
C GLY A 6 16.90 40.68 25.44
N LYS A 7 16.46 41.55 24.52
CA LYS A 7 15.27 41.30 23.70
C LYS A 7 15.57 40.14 22.75
N PHE A 8 14.96 38.97 22.99
CA PHE A 8 14.86 37.91 21.99
C PHE A 8 13.88 38.35 20.89
N LEU A 9 14.41 38.86 19.78
CA LEU A 9 13.70 38.90 18.51
C LEU A 9 13.58 37.46 18.00
N VAL A 10 12.46 36.81 18.31
CA VAL A 10 12.02 35.61 17.59
C VAL A 10 11.68 36.07 16.17
N SER A 11 12.65 35.98 15.28
CA SER A 11 12.38 36.06 13.85
C SER A 11 11.53 34.85 13.49
N LEU A 12 10.20 35.03 13.38
CA LEU A 12 9.36 34.12 12.63
C LEU A 12 9.86 34.17 11.18
N CYS A 13 10.76 33.26 10.81
CA CYS A 13 10.94 32.89 9.42
C CYS A 13 9.59 32.34 8.93
N LEU A 14 8.77 33.20 8.34
CA LEU A 14 7.69 32.80 7.45
C LEU A 14 8.35 32.02 6.30
N ALA A 15 8.43 30.71 6.43
CA ALA A 15 8.96 29.85 5.39
C ALA A 15 8.06 30.03 4.15
N SER A 16 8.62 30.61 3.09
CA SER A 16 7.87 30.75 1.83
C SER A 16 7.52 29.36 1.30
N SER A 17 6.26 29.19 0.88
CA SER A 17 5.68 27.96 0.35
C SER A 17 6.15 27.67 -1.09
N SER A 18 7.37 28.04 -1.48
CA SER A 18 7.84 27.86 -2.87
C SER A 18 8.14 26.40 -3.26
N VAL A 19 7.88 26.08 -4.52
CA VAL A 19 8.26 24.85 -5.21
C VAL A 19 9.34 25.19 -6.24
N ARG A 20 10.51 24.57 -6.08
CA ARG A 20 11.64 24.74 -7.01
C ARG A 20 11.64 23.62 -8.03
N TRP A 21 11.39 23.97 -9.29
CA TRP A 21 11.41 23.05 -10.43
C TRP A 21 12.77 23.08 -11.11
N CYS A 22 13.37 21.92 -11.36
CA CYS A 22 14.67 21.84 -12.02
C CYS A 22 14.50 21.70 -13.54
N THR A 23 15.34 22.37 -14.33
CA THR A 23 15.33 22.27 -15.80
C THR A 23 16.71 21.94 -16.34
N ILE A 24 16.75 21.16 -17.43
CA ILE A 24 17.97 20.60 -18.02
C ILE A 24 18.33 21.18 -19.39
N SER A 25 17.47 22.00 -19.98
CA SER A 25 17.78 22.79 -21.18
C SER A 25 17.36 24.26 -21.06
N ASP A 26 17.83 25.11 -21.97
CA ASP A 26 17.45 26.52 -22.00
C ASP A 26 15.98 26.66 -22.42
N GLU A 27 15.56 25.84 -23.37
CA GLU A 27 14.16 25.71 -23.81
C GLU A 27 13.24 25.28 -22.66
N GLU A 28 13.70 24.34 -21.80
CA GLU A 28 12.96 23.96 -20.60
C GLU A 28 12.88 25.08 -19.57
N GLN A 29 13.97 25.82 -19.36
CA GLN A 29 13.98 26.96 -18.46
C GLN A 29 13.01 28.04 -18.93
N GLU A 30 13.01 28.36 -20.22
CA GLU A 30 12.06 29.29 -20.80
C GLU A 30 10.61 28.80 -20.66
N LYS A 31 10.34 27.51 -20.93
CA LYS A 31 9.00 26.93 -20.72
C LYS A 31 8.57 27.04 -19.26
N CYS A 32 9.47 26.75 -18.31
CA CYS A 32 9.17 26.87 -16.89
C CYS A 32 8.83 28.32 -16.49
N GLN A 33 9.57 29.31 -17.01
CA GLN A 33 9.28 30.72 -16.75
C GLN A 33 7.96 31.17 -17.39
N ARG A 34 7.63 30.69 -18.59
CA ARG A 34 6.31 30.92 -19.22
C ARG A 34 5.20 30.33 -18.37
N LEU A 35 5.33 29.09 -17.90
CA LEU A 35 4.33 28.46 -17.01
C LEU A 35 4.11 29.27 -15.74
N LYS A 36 5.19 29.80 -15.13
CA LYS A 36 5.09 30.72 -13.97
C LYS A 36 4.15 31.89 -14.24
N GLN A 37 4.23 32.50 -15.42
CA GLN A 37 3.42 33.66 -15.79
C GLN A 37 2.02 33.27 -16.28
N GLU A 38 1.90 32.19 -17.04
CA GLU A 38 0.68 31.88 -17.79
C GLU A 38 -0.27 30.95 -17.04
N CYS A 39 0.27 29.99 -16.30
CA CYS A 39 -0.52 29.06 -15.49
C CYS A 39 -0.70 29.52 -14.05
N PHE A 40 0.24 30.34 -13.52
CA PHE A 40 0.29 30.67 -12.10
C PHE A 40 0.20 32.18 -11.81
N SER A 41 -0.23 33.02 -12.76
CA SER A 41 -0.35 34.48 -12.54
C SER A 41 -1.46 34.88 -11.57
N GLN A 42 -2.54 34.10 -11.47
CA GLN A 42 -3.65 34.37 -10.55
C GLN A 42 -3.45 33.62 -9.21
N GLN A 43 -2.40 33.96 -8.46
CA GLN A 43 -2.22 33.44 -7.11
C GLN A 43 -3.24 34.08 -6.16
N GLN A 44 -4.33 33.35 -5.84
CA GLN A 44 -5.45 33.87 -5.04
C GLN A 44 -5.22 33.84 -3.52
N SER A 45 -4.18 33.17 -3.02
CA SER A 45 -3.92 33.02 -1.58
C SER A 45 -2.44 33.24 -1.24
N LYS A 46 -2.18 33.88 -0.10
CA LYS A 46 -0.83 34.09 0.47
C LYS A 46 -0.09 32.78 0.77
N ASP A 47 -0.82 31.67 0.87
CA ASP A 47 -0.28 30.34 1.21
C ASP A 47 -0.08 29.41 -0.01
N PHE A 48 -0.51 29.83 -1.20
CA PHE A 48 -0.36 29.04 -2.43
C PHE A 48 1.12 28.97 -2.86
N PRO A 49 1.62 27.80 -3.31
CA PRO A 49 3.03 27.66 -3.65
C PRO A 49 3.48 28.47 -4.86
N GLU A 50 4.62 29.13 -4.74
CA GLU A 50 5.26 29.83 -5.86
C GLU A 50 6.15 28.90 -6.68
N LEU A 51 6.03 28.90 -8.02
CA LEU A 51 6.95 28.20 -8.92
C LEU A 51 8.27 28.97 -9.06
N ILE A 52 9.38 28.29 -8.83
CA ILE A 52 10.74 28.80 -9.03
C ILE A 52 11.51 27.85 -9.95
N CYS A 53 11.99 28.33 -11.09
CA CYS A 53 12.73 27.50 -12.05
C CYS A 53 14.24 27.55 -11.77
N VAL A 54 14.88 26.39 -11.67
CA VAL A 54 16.30 26.22 -11.35
C VAL A 54 16.98 25.45 -12.48
N ARG A 55 17.83 26.13 -13.24
CA ARG A 55 18.61 25.55 -14.34
C ARG A 55 19.76 24.67 -13.83
N LYS A 56 19.94 23.49 -14.42
CA LYS A 56 21.08 22.56 -14.25
C LYS A 56 21.47 21.93 -15.57
N THR A 57 22.66 21.36 -15.69
CA THR A 57 23.16 20.89 -16.99
C THR A 57 22.50 19.59 -17.47
N ASP A 58 22.11 18.72 -16.54
CA ASP A 58 21.51 17.43 -16.82
C ASP A 58 20.62 16.93 -15.66
N HIS A 59 20.01 15.75 -15.88
CA HIS A 59 19.14 15.11 -14.90
C HIS A 59 19.86 14.72 -13.60
N LEU A 60 21.15 14.36 -13.66
CA LEU A 60 21.92 13.94 -12.48
C LEU A 60 22.23 15.13 -11.56
N GLU A 61 22.56 16.29 -12.14
CA GLU A 61 22.68 17.54 -11.42
C GLU A 61 21.36 17.97 -10.81
N CYS A 62 20.24 17.82 -11.52
CA CYS A 62 18.91 18.07 -10.96
C CYS A 62 18.63 17.18 -9.74
N ILE A 63 18.88 15.87 -9.83
CA ILE A 63 18.72 14.93 -8.71
C ILE A 63 19.61 15.35 -7.52
N THR A 64 20.86 15.73 -7.79
CA THR A 64 21.80 16.19 -6.77
C THR A 64 21.34 17.49 -6.12
N ALA A 65 20.81 18.44 -6.90
CA ALA A 65 20.28 19.69 -6.39
C ALA A 65 19.03 19.50 -5.52
N ILE A 66 18.13 18.58 -5.92
CA ILE A 66 16.96 18.20 -5.13
C ILE A 66 17.40 17.62 -3.78
N LYS A 67 18.41 16.75 -3.78
CA LYS A 67 18.99 16.17 -2.55
C LYS A 67 19.56 17.23 -1.59
N VAL A 68 20.24 18.25 -2.11
CA VAL A 68 21.04 19.21 -1.32
C VAL A 68 20.24 20.41 -0.80
N SER A 69 19.04 20.67 -1.34
CA SER A 69 18.38 21.96 -1.15
C SER A 69 17.52 22.08 0.12
N GLY A 70 18.12 21.94 1.30
CA GLY A 70 17.50 22.23 2.60
C GLY A 70 18.54 22.25 3.73
N SER A 71 19.05 23.42 4.08
CA SER A 71 19.71 23.65 5.38
C SER A 71 18.60 23.61 6.44
N THR A 72 18.67 22.79 7.49
CA THR A 72 19.76 22.72 8.48
C THR A 72 20.85 21.70 8.15
N THR A 73 22.05 22.21 7.90
CA THR A 73 23.28 21.44 7.89
C THR A 73 23.57 20.81 9.25
N THR A 74 23.79 19.50 9.26
CA THR A 74 24.96 18.94 9.94
C THR A 74 25.78 18.13 8.95
N SER A 75 26.18 18.75 7.83
CA SER A 75 27.32 18.23 7.06
C SER A 75 28.60 18.63 7.77
N TYR A 76 29.43 17.64 8.10
CA TYR A 76 30.73 17.82 8.71
C TYR A 76 31.81 17.38 7.73
N HIS A 77 32.98 18.04 7.75
CA HIS A 77 34.10 17.69 6.89
C HIS A 77 34.79 16.44 7.43
N ALA A 78 34.98 15.45 6.57
CA ALA A 78 35.86 14.33 6.86
C ALA A 78 37.32 14.82 6.72
N ILE A 79 38.05 14.86 7.84
CA ILE A 79 39.45 15.29 7.88
C ILE A 79 40.33 14.15 8.42
N ALA A 80 41.55 14.04 7.91
CA ALA A 80 42.58 13.18 8.45
C ALA A 80 43.53 14.00 9.32
N VAL A 81 43.71 13.63 10.58
CA VAL A 81 44.57 14.34 11.53
C VAL A 81 45.87 13.56 11.72
N VAL A 82 47.02 14.23 11.56
CA VAL A 82 48.36 13.65 11.66
C VAL A 82 49.24 14.46 12.61
N LYS A 83 50.23 13.84 13.26
CA LYS A 83 51.21 14.56 14.10
C LYS A 83 52.15 15.39 13.20
N LYS A 84 52.40 16.65 13.56
CA LYS A 84 53.28 17.56 12.82
C LYS A 84 54.65 16.91 12.59
N GLY A 85 55.09 16.85 11.33
CA GLY A 85 56.39 16.28 10.93
C GLY A 85 56.43 14.75 10.75
N THR A 86 55.32 14.03 10.92
CA THR A 86 55.31 12.55 10.81
C THR A 86 54.78 12.00 9.48
N ILE A 87 53.92 12.75 8.79
CA ILE A 87 53.26 12.38 7.54
C ILE A 87 53.24 13.65 6.67
N SER A 88 53.92 13.62 5.53
CA SER A 88 54.07 14.74 4.61
C SER A 88 53.18 14.61 3.37
N SER A 89 52.75 13.40 3.07
CA SER A 89 51.94 13.04 1.90
C SER A 89 50.99 11.88 2.22
N LEU A 90 50.02 11.59 1.34
CA LEU A 90 49.08 10.48 1.53
C LEU A 90 49.77 9.12 1.39
N GLU A 91 50.85 9.07 0.62
CA GLU A 91 51.69 7.91 0.35
C GLU A 91 52.38 7.43 1.64
N ASP A 92 52.71 8.35 2.54
CA ASP A 92 53.37 8.08 3.84
C ASP A 92 52.47 7.33 4.84
N LEU A 93 51.18 7.15 4.52
CA LEU A 93 50.21 6.41 5.34
C LEU A 93 50.40 4.90 5.26
N LYS A 94 51.10 4.39 4.24
CA LYS A 94 51.32 2.95 4.05
C LYS A 94 52.11 2.37 5.22
N GLY A 95 51.57 1.31 5.84
CA GLY A 95 52.18 0.65 7.01
C GLY A 95 52.09 1.43 8.32
N LYS A 96 51.37 2.57 8.36
CA LYS A 96 51.08 3.31 9.60
C LYS A 96 49.82 2.76 10.28
N ARG A 97 49.73 2.97 11.59
CA ARG A 97 48.51 2.64 12.36
C ARG A 97 47.49 3.75 12.19
N SER A 98 46.28 3.40 11.76
CA SER A 98 45.15 4.32 11.60
C SER A 98 44.10 4.10 12.68
N CYS A 99 43.40 5.17 13.04
CA CYS A 99 42.29 5.14 13.99
C CYS A 99 41.04 5.65 13.26
N HIS A 100 39.96 4.86 13.29
CA HIS A 100 38.74 5.11 12.51
C HIS A 100 37.53 5.24 13.43
N THR A 101 36.55 6.07 13.05
CA THR A 101 35.32 6.23 13.85
C THR A 101 34.35 5.06 13.73
N GLY A 102 34.62 4.08 12.84
CA GLY A 102 33.82 2.87 12.64
C GLY A 102 33.65 2.48 11.17
N PHE A 103 33.56 1.17 10.90
CA PHE A 103 33.36 0.60 9.55
C PHE A 103 32.11 1.14 8.87
N LYS A 104 32.17 1.42 7.55
CA LYS A 104 31.12 2.06 6.72
C LYS A 104 30.64 3.45 7.14
N ARG A 105 31.24 4.10 8.15
CA ARG A 105 30.92 5.49 8.49
C ARG A 105 31.57 6.47 7.51
N SER A 106 30.88 7.57 7.21
CA SER A 106 31.28 8.54 6.18
C SER A 106 32.70 9.09 6.40
N ALA A 107 32.97 9.82 7.49
CA ALA A 107 34.30 10.40 7.71
C ALA A 107 35.35 9.42 8.23
N GLY A 108 34.93 8.41 8.99
CA GLY A 108 35.85 7.47 9.61
C GLY A 108 36.25 6.29 8.74
N TRP A 109 35.52 5.96 7.68
CA TRP A 109 35.80 4.77 6.86
C TRP A 109 35.62 5.01 5.37
N LEU A 110 34.42 5.37 4.91
CA LEU A 110 34.11 5.44 3.47
C LEU A 110 35.01 6.44 2.72
N ILE A 111 35.15 7.65 3.26
CA ILE A 111 35.98 8.69 2.65
C ILE A 111 37.47 8.35 2.71
N PRO A 112 38.10 8.05 3.88
CA PRO A 112 39.53 7.78 3.93
C PRO A 112 39.94 6.49 3.21
N VAL A 113 39.17 5.39 3.35
CA VAL A 113 39.48 4.12 2.68
C VAL A 113 39.24 4.25 1.19
N GLY A 114 38.11 4.81 0.76
CA GLY A 114 37.82 5.05 -0.67
C GLY A 114 38.87 5.94 -1.35
N THR A 115 39.36 6.97 -0.66
CA THR A 115 40.44 7.85 -1.17
C THR A 115 41.78 7.11 -1.33
N LEU A 116 42.10 6.20 -0.42
CA LEU A 116 43.34 5.41 -0.50
C LEU A 116 43.27 4.35 -1.60
N VAL A 117 42.10 3.74 -1.82
CA VAL A 117 41.84 2.81 -2.93
C VAL A 117 41.93 3.56 -4.27
N SER A 118 41.24 4.69 -4.41
CA SER A 118 41.26 5.47 -5.67
C SER A 118 42.65 6.00 -6.07
N LYS A 119 43.55 6.14 -5.09
CA LYS A 119 44.94 6.56 -5.30
C LYS A 119 45.92 5.39 -5.45
N ASN A 120 45.44 4.15 -5.50
CA ASN A 120 46.25 2.91 -5.54
C ASN A 120 47.21 2.77 -4.35
N LEU A 121 46.95 3.44 -3.23
CA LEU A 121 47.78 3.39 -2.02
C LEU A 121 47.34 2.28 -1.06
N LEU A 122 46.16 1.72 -1.28
CA LEU A 122 45.61 0.56 -0.58
C LEU A 122 45.11 -0.45 -1.61
N ASN A 123 45.65 -1.67 -1.57
CA ASN A 123 45.19 -2.74 -2.45
C ASN A 123 43.97 -3.42 -1.80
N TRP A 124 42.78 -3.06 -2.29
CA TRP A 124 41.50 -3.55 -1.80
C TRP A 124 40.75 -4.11 -3.01
N SER A 125 40.48 -5.41 -3.02
CA SER A 125 39.73 -6.10 -4.09
C SER A 125 38.24 -5.84 -3.96
N GLY A 126 37.88 -4.55 -3.83
CA GLY A 126 36.49 -4.12 -3.85
C GLY A 126 35.75 -4.93 -4.91
N THR A 127 34.53 -5.34 -4.64
CA THR A 127 33.61 -5.60 -5.73
C THR A 127 33.47 -4.29 -6.52
N GLU A 128 34.40 -4.06 -7.46
CA GLU A 128 34.66 -2.81 -8.18
C GLU A 128 35.19 -3.15 -9.59
N SER A 129 34.28 -3.34 -10.54
CA SER A 129 34.50 -3.05 -11.96
C SER A 129 33.16 -3.18 -12.70
N GLY A 130 32.45 -2.05 -12.79
CA GLY A 130 31.32 -1.91 -13.71
C GLY A 130 31.81 -1.89 -15.18
N PRO A 131 31.08 -2.48 -16.13
CA PRO A 131 31.52 -2.60 -17.51
C PRO A 131 31.33 -1.31 -18.34
N PRO A 132 32.09 -1.16 -19.45
CA PRO A 132 32.03 -0.01 -20.33
C PRO A 132 30.82 -0.04 -21.28
N THR A 133 30.34 1.17 -21.58
CA THR A 133 29.61 1.61 -22.79
C THR A 133 29.26 0.55 -23.82
N LEU A 134 27.96 0.27 -23.96
CA LEU A 134 27.33 -0.18 -25.22
C LEU A 134 25.82 -0.11 -25.05
N PHE A 135 25.19 1.03 -25.32
CA PHE A 135 23.82 1.07 -25.86
C PHE A 135 23.64 2.39 -26.62
N SER A 136 23.86 2.29 -27.93
CA SER A 136 23.30 3.21 -28.91
C SER A 136 21.77 3.21 -28.77
N TYR A 137 21.19 4.41 -28.81
CA TYR A 137 19.76 4.67 -28.72
C TYR A 137 18.95 3.78 -29.69
N ILE A 138 18.18 2.82 -29.17
CA ILE A 138 17.05 2.27 -29.90
C ILE A 138 15.84 3.12 -29.51
N HIS A 139 15.52 4.09 -30.36
CA HIS A 139 14.17 4.66 -30.41
C HIS A 139 13.23 3.55 -30.89
N LEU A 140 12.42 2.99 -29.99
CA LEU A 140 11.26 2.21 -30.39
C LEU A 140 10.28 3.18 -31.06
N PHE A 141 10.07 2.98 -32.36
CA PHE A 141 9.23 3.77 -33.24
C PHE A 141 7.81 3.99 -32.66
N PHE A 142 7.33 5.23 -32.78
CA PHE A 142 5.90 5.54 -32.68
C PHE A 142 5.17 4.78 -33.78
N ILE A 143 4.15 4.02 -33.38
CA ILE A 143 3.29 3.23 -34.25
C ILE A 143 2.61 4.17 -35.26
N ALA A 144 2.66 3.79 -36.53
CA ALA A 144 2.16 4.55 -37.67
C ALA A 144 0.70 5.03 -37.53
N ASP A 145 0.41 6.18 -38.13
CA ASP A 145 -0.85 6.93 -37.96
C ASP A 145 -2.06 6.24 -38.61
N SER A 146 -1.85 5.29 -39.55
CA SER A 146 -2.92 4.55 -40.24
C SER A 146 -2.92 3.04 -39.98
N ALA A 147 -4.11 2.43 -40.00
CA ALA A 147 -4.29 0.97 -39.83
C ALA A 147 -3.55 0.16 -40.91
N GLU A 148 -3.43 0.72 -42.13
CA GLU A 148 -2.75 0.10 -43.28
C GLU A 148 -1.23 0.03 -43.10
N GLU A 149 -0.63 0.98 -42.39
CA GLU A 149 0.79 0.92 -42.06
C GLU A 149 1.07 0.00 -40.87
N ARG A 150 0.19 -0.03 -39.86
CA ARG A 150 0.30 -0.95 -38.72
C ARG A 150 0.23 -2.41 -39.14
N ALA A 151 -0.57 -2.73 -40.17
CA ALA A 151 -0.69 -4.07 -40.75
C ALA A 151 0.61 -4.60 -41.37
N LYS A 152 1.63 -3.75 -41.59
CA LYS A 152 2.96 -4.15 -42.10
C LYS A 152 3.91 -4.63 -41.00
N PHE A 153 3.53 -4.53 -39.73
CA PHE A 153 4.38 -4.84 -38.59
C PHE A 153 3.74 -5.87 -37.66
N GLU A 154 4.58 -6.61 -36.93
CA GLU A 154 4.17 -7.57 -35.91
C GLU A 154 4.94 -7.29 -34.61
N LEU A 155 4.35 -7.60 -33.47
CA LEU A 155 5.03 -7.62 -32.17
C LEU A 155 5.74 -8.96 -31.98
N LEU A 156 6.94 -8.92 -31.41
CA LEU A 156 7.61 -10.11 -30.88
C LEU A 156 7.34 -10.18 -29.37
N CYS A 157 6.70 -11.26 -28.91
CA CYS A 157 6.33 -11.45 -27.52
C CYS A 157 7.49 -12.04 -26.71
N TYR A 158 7.41 -11.96 -25.37
CA TYR A 158 8.44 -12.48 -24.47
C TYR A 158 8.63 -14.01 -24.58
N ASP A 159 7.57 -14.74 -24.93
CA ASP A 159 7.59 -16.20 -25.16
C ASP A 159 8.14 -16.60 -26.55
N GLY A 160 8.56 -15.61 -27.36
CA GLY A 160 9.05 -15.82 -28.72
C GLY A 160 7.95 -15.91 -29.79
N SER A 161 6.68 -15.84 -29.41
CA SER A 161 5.56 -15.78 -30.36
C SER A 161 5.47 -14.40 -31.04
N ARG A 162 4.69 -14.32 -32.13
CA ARG A 162 4.38 -13.05 -32.81
C ARG A 162 2.90 -12.74 -32.78
N ARG A 163 2.55 -11.46 -32.64
CA ARG A 163 1.16 -10.98 -32.61
C ARG A 163 0.97 -9.69 -33.37
N SER A 164 -0.29 -9.34 -33.65
CA SER A 164 -0.64 -8.04 -34.23
C SER A 164 -0.21 -6.89 -33.30
N VAL A 165 0.10 -5.73 -33.87
CA VAL A 165 0.41 -4.49 -33.14
C VAL A 165 -0.71 -4.07 -32.19
N ASP A 166 -1.96 -4.43 -32.49
CA ASP A 166 -3.12 -4.13 -31.65
C ASP A 166 -3.23 -5.03 -30.41
N GLU A 167 -2.49 -6.15 -30.36
CA GLU A 167 -2.49 -7.10 -29.23
C GLU A 167 -1.39 -6.79 -28.19
N TYR A 168 -0.90 -5.55 -28.14
CA TYR A 168 0.19 -5.14 -27.24
C TYR A 168 -0.09 -5.42 -25.76
N GLU A 169 -1.36 -5.43 -25.33
CA GLU A 169 -1.74 -5.74 -23.94
C GLU A 169 -1.45 -7.20 -23.54
N ASN A 170 -1.34 -8.10 -24.52
CA ASN A 170 -1.06 -9.52 -24.30
C ASN A 170 0.31 -9.95 -24.86
N CYS A 171 1.06 -9.03 -25.46
CA CYS A 171 2.36 -9.28 -26.09
C CYS A 171 3.31 -8.11 -25.87
N TYR A 172 4.01 -8.16 -24.74
CA TYR A 172 4.99 -7.16 -24.34
C TYR A 172 6.12 -7.83 -23.55
N TRP A 173 7.29 -7.20 -23.50
CA TRP A 173 8.46 -7.75 -22.80
C TRP A 173 8.51 -7.33 -21.34
N ALA A 174 8.13 -6.08 -21.07
CA ALA A 174 7.98 -5.55 -19.73
C ALA A 174 7.02 -4.37 -19.77
N ARG A 175 6.30 -4.17 -18.66
CA ARG A 175 5.58 -2.94 -18.41
C ARG A 175 6.55 -1.95 -17.79
N VAL A 176 6.75 -0.81 -18.45
CA VAL A 176 7.58 0.28 -17.93
C VAL A 176 6.70 1.32 -17.26
N ALA A 177 7.14 1.81 -16.10
CA ALA A 177 6.45 2.89 -15.42
C ALA A 177 6.53 4.17 -16.27
N SER A 178 5.49 5.01 -16.16
CA SER A 178 5.50 6.32 -16.82
C SER A 178 6.57 7.24 -16.21
N HIS A 179 6.85 8.37 -16.86
CA HIS A 179 7.70 9.38 -16.24
C HIS A 179 7.03 9.92 -14.98
N ALA A 180 7.82 10.14 -13.92
CA ALA A 180 7.33 10.61 -12.63
C ALA A 180 8.05 11.90 -12.22
N VAL A 181 7.30 12.80 -11.58
CA VAL A 181 7.88 13.93 -10.84
C VAL A 181 8.41 13.39 -9.52
N VAL A 182 9.71 13.53 -9.28
CA VAL A 182 10.36 13.03 -8.06
C VAL A 182 10.60 14.17 -7.08
N ALA A 183 10.43 13.87 -5.79
CA ALA A 183 10.73 14.76 -4.68
C ALA A 183 11.59 14.02 -3.65
N ARG A 184 12.05 14.73 -2.62
CA ARG A 184 12.75 14.09 -1.50
C ARG A 184 11.78 13.23 -0.70
N SER A 185 12.26 12.09 -0.21
CA SER A 185 11.49 11.22 0.70
C SER A 185 11.21 11.87 2.06
N VAL A 186 12.05 12.81 2.49
CA VAL A 186 11.88 13.59 3.73
C VAL A 186 11.81 15.07 3.38
N ASP A 187 10.82 15.78 3.91
CA ASP A 187 10.58 17.21 3.63
C ASP A 187 10.54 17.54 2.11
N GLY A 188 9.97 16.62 1.33
CA GLY A 188 9.84 16.75 -0.12
C GLY A 188 8.84 17.80 -0.58
N ARG A 189 7.99 18.30 0.33
CA ARG A 189 6.87 19.21 0.04
C ARG A 189 5.96 18.65 -1.07
N THR A 190 5.73 17.34 -1.08
CA THR A 190 4.92 16.62 -2.08
C THR A 190 3.52 17.20 -2.22
N ASP A 191 2.91 17.60 -1.10
CA ASP A 191 1.58 18.22 -1.08
C ASP A 191 1.56 19.55 -1.83
N LYS A 192 2.63 20.36 -1.67
CA LYS A 192 2.78 21.63 -2.39
C LYS A 192 3.09 21.45 -3.87
N ILE A 193 3.86 20.42 -4.22
CA ILE A 193 4.08 20.06 -5.62
C ILE A 193 2.74 19.65 -6.27
N TRP A 194 1.96 18.81 -5.59
CA TRP A 194 0.65 18.39 -6.08
C TRP A 194 -0.36 19.54 -6.14
N GLU A 195 -0.42 20.40 -5.13
CA GLU A 195 -1.25 21.62 -5.12
C GLU A 195 -0.95 22.50 -6.35
N LEU A 196 0.34 22.71 -6.66
CA LEU A 196 0.76 23.48 -7.82
C LEU A 196 0.36 22.80 -9.15
N LEU A 197 0.61 21.49 -9.28
CA LEU A 197 0.32 20.75 -10.52
C LEU A 197 -1.19 20.56 -10.75
N SER A 198 -1.95 20.26 -9.71
CA SER A 198 -3.41 20.11 -9.78
C SER A 198 -4.08 21.42 -10.19
N TYR A 199 -3.61 22.56 -9.67
CA TYR A 199 -4.07 23.87 -10.13
C TYR A 199 -3.83 24.09 -11.62
N ALA A 200 -2.61 23.81 -12.12
CA ALA A 200 -2.32 23.94 -13.55
C ALA A 200 -3.22 23.04 -14.42
N LEU A 201 -3.50 21.81 -13.97
CA LEU A 201 -4.43 20.91 -14.65
C LEU A 201 -5.86 21.46 -14.71
N GLU A 202 -6.33 22.12 -13.66
CA GLU A 202 -7.64 22.77 -13.64
C GLU A 202 -7.71 23.95 -14.62
N GLN A 203 -6.66 24.77 -14.67
CA GLN A 203 -6.58 25.89 -15.63
C GLN A 203 -6.65 25.41 -17.09
N MET A 204 -6.01 24.28 -17.41
CA MET A 204 -6.11 23.68 -18.74
C MET A 204 -7.53 23.18 -19.06
N LYS A 205 -8.24 22.60 -18.08
CA LYS A 205 -9.63 22.13 -18.25
C LYS A 205 -10.60 23.28 -18.49
N GLN A 206 -10.35 24.44 -17.87
CA GLN A 206 -11.12 25.67 -18.08
C GLN A 206 -10.87 26.31 -19.47
N LYS A 207 -10.10 25.64 -20.35
CA LYS A 207 -9.77 26.09 -21.73
C LYS A 207 -9.15 27.48 -21.76
N GLN A 208 -8.43 27.87 -20.71
CA GLN A 208 -7.61 29.06 -20.76
C GLN A 208 -6.44 28.77 -21.71
N SER A 209 -6.59 29.17 -22.98
CA SER A 209 -5.76 28.79 -24.13
C SER A 209 -4.26 29.06 -23.96
N ARG A 210 -3.91 29.86 -22.95
CA ARG A 210 -2.56 30.29 -22.62
C ARG A 210 -1.79 29.34 -21.70
N CYS A 211 -2.44 28.59 -20.81
CA CYS A 211 -1.73 27.64 -19.95
C CYS A 211 -1.57 26.29 -20.67
N GLN A 212 -0.37 26.00 -21.17
CA GLN A 212 -0.05 24.76 -21.88
C GLN A 212 1.04 23.98 -21.15
N LEU A 213 0.64 23.16 -20.16
CA LEU A 213 1.58 22.41 -19.33
C LEU A 213 2.34 21.33 -20.14
N PHE A 214 1.60 20.54 -20.93
CA PHE A 214 2.16 19.39 -21.63
C PHE A 214 2.70 19.72 -23.01
N LYS A 215 2.12 20.68 -23.75
CA LYS A 215 2.58 21.00 -25.09
C LYS A 215 3.86 21.84 -25.09
N SER A 216 4.82 21.45 -25.91
CA SER A 216 5.93 22.30 -26.33
C SER A 216 5.59 23.17 -27.55
N PRO A 217 6.16 24.39 -27.65
CA PRO A 217 6.06 25.21 -28.87
C PRO A 217 6.59 24.49 -30.11
N GLN A 218 5.93 24.71 -31.26
CA GLN A 218 6.24 24.04 -32.54
C GLN A 218 7.67 24.27 -33.04
N ASP A 219 8.26 25.44 -32.74
CA ASP A 219 9.61 25.83 -33.17
C ASP A 219 10.68 25.58 -32.09
N SER A 220 10.35 24.81 -31.05
CA SER A 220 11.25 24.52 -29.92
C SER A 220 11.48 23.01 -29.74
N GLY A 221 12.25 22.62 -28.72
CA GLY A 221 12.41 21.21 -28.35
C GLY A 221 11.08 20.51 -28.03
N LYS A 222 11.02 19.20 -28.26
CA LYS A 222 9.87 18.35 -27.87
C LYS A 222 10.01 17.88 -26.43
N ASP A 223 8.89 17.50 -25.81
CA ASP A 223 8.85 16.90 -24.47
C ASP A 223 9.55 17.74 -23.36
N LEU A 224 9.42 19.06 -23.42
CA LEU A 224 10.05 19.98 -22.46
C LEU A 224 9.33 19.91 -21.12
N LEU A 225 10.04 19.61 -20.02
CA LEU A 225 9.53 19.35 -18.66
C LEU A 225 8.64 18.09 -18.54
N PHE A 226 7.66 17.94 -19.41
CA PHE A 226 6.74 16.82 -19.51
C PHE A 226 6.64 16.37 -20.96
N LYS A 227 6.28 15.11 -21.19
CA LYS A 227 5.98 14.62 -22.53
C LYS A 227 4.77 15.33 -23.13
N ASP A 228 4.82 15.60 -24.43
CA ASP A 228 3.79 16.36 -25.16
C ASP A 228 2.44 15.62 -25.25
N ASN A 229 2.47 14.29 -25.17
CA ASN A 229 1.29 13.42 -25.26
C ASN A 229 0.62 13.12 -23.90
N VAL A 230 1.08 13.76 -22.82
CA VAL A 230 0.49 13.57 -21.49
C VAL A 230 -0.92 14.19 -21.45
N ILE A 231 -1.89 13.42 -20.95
CA ILE A 231 -3.29 13.85 -20.81
C ILE A 231 -3.65 14.31 -19.39
N GLY A 232 -2.79 14.04 -18.42
CA GLY A 232 -3.01 14.38 -17.01
C GLY A 232 -1.93 13.80 -16.11
N LEU A 233 -1.95 14.21 -14.84
CA LEU A 233 -1.07 13.66 -13.80
C LEU A 233 -1.91 12.92 -12.78
N ILE A 234 -1.33 11.88 -12.20
CA ILE A 234 -1.91 11.11 -11.10
C ILE A 234 -0.93 11.21 -9.94
N GLN A 235 -1.44 11.53 -8.75
CA GLN A 235 -0.63 11.53 -7.54
C GLN A 235 -0.19 10.10 -7.23
N VAL A 236 1.11 9.89 -7.11
CA VAL A 236 1.67 8.61 -6.67
C VAL A 236 1.20 8.36 -5.22
N PRO A 237 0.66 7.17 -4.89
CA PRO A 237 0.20 6.86 -3.55
C PRO A 237 1.27 7.13 -2.49
N GLU A 238 0.85 7.63 -1.33
CA GLU A 238 1.74 7.85 -0.20
C GLU A 238 2.38 6.52 0.23
N GLY A 239 3.68 6.52 0.51
CA GLY A 239 4.44 5.33 0.86
C GLY A 239 4.97 4.51 -0.33
N ALA A 240 4.56 4.81 -1.58
CA ALA A 240 5.17 4.19 -2.75
C ALA A 240 6.54 4.82 -3.04
N ASP A 241 7.60 4.01 -2.94
CA ASP A 241 8.94 4.43 -3.30
C ASP A 241 9.29 4.06 -4.75
N ALA A 242 10.52 4.38 -5.17
CA ALA A 242 10.97 4.13 -6.53
C ALA A 242 10.90 2.64 -6.90
N GLU A 243 11.16 1.75 -5.95
CA GLU A 243 11.10 0.30 -6.18
C GLU A 243 9.67 -0.17 -6.43
N LEU A 244 8.72 0.27 -5.61
CA LEU A 244 7.31 -0.06 -5.80
C LEU A 244 6.75 0.54 -7.10
N TYR A 245 7.20 1.77 -7.45
CA TYR A 245 6.77 2.47 -8.67
C TYR A 245 7.30 1.81 -9.94
N LEU A 246 8.58 1.42 -9.96
CA LEU A 246 9.21 0.78 -11.11
C LEU A 246 8.86 -0.71 -11.23
N GLY A 247 8.64 -1.36 -10.08
CA GLY A 247 8.36 -2.78 -9.97
C GLY A 247 9.62 -3.66 -9.99
N PRO A 248 9.54 -4.86 -9.39
CA PRO A 248 10.72 -5.71 -9.16
C PRO A 248 11.37 -6.20 -10.46
N LYS A 249 10.59 -6.46 -11.52
CA LYS A 249 11.13 -6.90 -12.82
C LYS A 249 12.00 -5.84 -13.48
N TYR A 250 11.60 -4.57 -13.39
CA TYR A 250 12.36 -3.45 -13.93
C TYR A 250 13.64 -3.19 -13.12
N CYS A 251 13.53 -3.24 -11.79
CA CYS A 251 14.69 -3.16 -10.88
C CYS A 251 15.71 -4.27 -11.15
N ALA A 252 15.25 -5.53 -11.27
CA ALA A 252 16.11 -6.68 -11.59
C ALA A 252 16.79 -6.52 -12.95
N ALA A 253 16.06 -6.04 -13.98
CA ALA A 253 16.65 -5.75 -15.28
C ALA A 253 17.76 -4.69 -15.20
N ILE A 254 17.57 -3.61 -14.44
CA ILE A 254 18.59 -2.58 -14.23
C ILE A 254 19.79 -3.11 -13.43
N GLN A 255 19.55 -3.92 -12.40
CA GLN A 255 20.61 -4.56 -11.61
C GLN A 255 21.49 -5.47 -12.47
N ASN A 256 20.88 -6.29 -13.32
CA ASN A 256 21.59 -7.15 -14.27
C ASN A 256 22.46 -6.36 -15.25
N LEU A 257 21.99 -5.18 -15.68
CA LEU A 257 22.75 -4.29 -16.56
C LEU A 257 23.85 -3.50 -15.84
N LYS A 258 23.70 -3.27 -14.53
CA LYS A 258 24.63 -2.48 -13.71
C LYS A 258 25.01 -3.26 -12.46
N ARG A 259 25.93 -4.21 -12.58
CA ARG A 259 26.62 -4.82 -11.43
C ARG A 259 27.15 -3.70 -10.51
N GLY A 260 26.50 -3.46 -9.37
CA GLY A 260 26.88 -2.43 -8.40
C GLY A 260 25.86 -1.33 -8.12
N ILE A 261 24.72 -1.25 -8.81
CA ILE A 261 23.58 -0.46 -8.30
C ILE A 261 22.72 -1.37 -7.43
N SER A 262 22.80 -1.20 -6.12
CA SER A 262 21.79 -1.74 -5.22
C SER A 262 20.51 -0.93 -5.39
N CYS A 263 19.55 -1.43 -6.18
CA CYS A 263 18.21 -1.45 -5.59
C CYS A 263 18.34 -2.33 -4.33
N PRO A 264 17.84 -1.90 -3.15
CA PRO A 264 17.83 -2.77 -2.00
C PRO A 264 17.14 -4.07 -2.44
N LEU A 265 17.79 -5.21 -2.20
CA LEU A 265 17.27 -6.57 -2.40
C LEU A 265 17.54 -7.19 -3.76
N GLU A 266 18.74 -7.73 -3.89
CA GLU A 266 18.81 -9.17 -4.17
C GLU A 266 19.60 -9.83 -3.04
N ARG A 267 19.10 -10.98 -2.56
CA ARG A 267 19.99 -12.04 -2.09
C ARG A 267 20.79 -12.48 -3.31
N ILE A 268 21.84 -11.73 -3.63
CA ILE A 268 22.96 -12.27 -4.38
C ILE A 268 23.52 -13.35 -3.46
N ASP A 269 23.53 -14.59 -3.95
CA ASP A 269 23.88 -15.86 -3.30
C ASP A 269 22.66 -16.74 -3.03
N GLN A 270 22.08 -17.27 -4.11
CA GLN A 270 21.56 -18.64 -4.06
C GLN A 270 22.61 -19.54 -4.67
N ASP A 271 23.40 -20.13 -3.79
CA ASP A 271 24.02 -21.42 -4.03
C ASP A 271 22.91 -22.40 -4.47
N PRO A 272 23.03 -23.06 -5.64
CA PRO A 272 22.02 -24.01 -6.14
C PRO A 272 21.73 -25.17 -5.17
N ASP A 273 22.57 -25.39 -4.15
CA ASP A 273 22.37 -26.39 -3.09
C ASP A 273 21.63 -25.87 -1.83
N THR A 274 21.26 -24.58 -1.77
CA THR A 274 20.47 -24.08 -0.62
C THR A 274 18.98 -24.41 -0.77
N PRO A 275 18.36 -25.17 0.16
CA PRO A 275 16.94 -25.47 0.08
C PRO A 275 16.12 -24.17 0.09
N GLU A 276 15.16 -24.05 -0.83
CA GLU A 276 14.32 -22.85 -0.97
C GLU A 276 13.59 -22.55 0.34
N ARG A 277 14.08 -21.55 1.08
CA ARG A 277 13.44 -21.07 2.31
C ARG A 277 12.29 -20.13 1.98
N ILE A 278 11.16 -20.30 2.65
CA ILE A 278 10.04 -19.35 2.61
C ILE A 278 10.25 -18.32 3.70
N THR A 279 10.25 -17.04 3.33
CA THR A 279 10.21 -15.94 4.28
C THR A 279 8.76 -15.54 4.59
N TRP A 280 8.23 -15.98 5.71
CA TRP A 280 6.89 -15.63 6.17
C TRP A 280 6.85 -14.21 6.75
N CYS A 281 5.87 -13.41 6.36
CA CYS A 281 5.68 -12.07 6.93
C CYS A 281 4.70 -12.09 8.10
N ALA A 282 5.20 -11.80 9.30
CA ALA A 282 4.42 -11.71 10.52
C ALA A 282 4.04 -10.25 10.84
N VAL A 283 2.79 -10.01 11.21
CA VAL A 283 2.28 -8.67 11.54
C VAL A 283 2.30 -8.46 13.05
N GLY A 284 3.12 -7.52 13.49
CA GLY A 284 3.30 -7.19 14.89
C GLY A 284 4.09 -8.23 15.69
N LYS A 285 4.28 -7.93 16.98
CA LYS A 285 5.18 -8.70 17.86
C LYS A 285 4.70 -10.11 18.15
N ALA A 286 3.39 -10.29 18.38
CA ALA A 286 2.81 -11.58 18.75
C ALA A 286 2.98 -12.61 17.64
N GLU A 287 2.62 -12.24 16.41
CA GLU A 287 2.83 -13.11 15.25
C GLU A 287 4.31 -13.36 14.99
N LYS A 288 5.16 -12.34 15.15
CA LYS A 288 6.61 -12.51 14.95
C LYS A 288 7.20 -13.51 15.93
N SER A 289 6.82 -13.44 17.21
CA SER A 289 7.25 -14.42 18.22
C SER A 289 6.80 -15.83 17.86
N LYS A 290 5.54 -16.01 17.43
CA LYS A 290 5.05 -17.34 16.99
C LYS A 290 5.78 -17.82 15.74
N CYS A 291 6.05 -16.94 14.78
CA CYS A 291 6.78 -17.26 13.57
C CYS A 291 8.22 -17.69 13.90
N ASP A 292 8.88 -17.04 14.86
CA ASP A 292 10.25 -17.41 15.25
C ASP A 292 10.33 -18.82 15.85
N VAL A 293 9.32 -19.21 16.63
CA VAL A 293 9.18 -20.59 17.10
C VAL A 293 8.97 -21.54 15.91
N TRP A 294 8.09 -21.18 14.97
CA TRP A 294 7.87 -21.97 13.75
C TRP A 294 9.14 -22.14 12.93
N SER A 295 9.90 -21.06 12.74
CA SER A 295 11.17 -21.05 12.01
C SER A 295 12.18 -22.01 12.65
N ALA A 296 12.30 -22.00 13.98
CA ALA A 296 13.17 -22.90 14.72
C ALA A 296 12.77 -24.39 14.57
N GLN A 297 11.47 -24.69 14.44
CA GLN A 297 10.95 -26.05 14.26
C GLN A 297 10.92 -26.51 12.80
N SER A 298 11.11 -25.59 11.84
CA SER A 298 10.99 -25.87 10.41
C SER A 298 12.23 -26.50 9.77
N ASN A 299 13.28 -26.78 10.54
CA ASN A 299 14.59 -27.23 10.05
C ASN A 299 15.16 -26.34 8.92
N GLY A 300 14.90 -25.04 9.01
CA GLY A 300 15.36 -24.05 8.04
C GLY A 300 14.47 -23.88 6.82
N ALA A 301 13.29 -24.52 6.74
CA ALA A 301 12.34 -24.30 5.65
C ALA A 301 11.62 -22.94 5.73
N ILE A 302 11.40 -22.42 6.95
CA ILE A 302 10.71 -21.15 7.20
C ILE A 302 11.66 -20.14 7.84
N GLN A 303 11.63 -18.90 7.36
CA GLN A 303 12.25 -17.72 7.94
C GLN A 303 11.17 -16.66 8.20
N CYS A 304 11.38 -15.75 9.16
CA CYS A 304 10.38 -14.76 9.54
C CYS A 304 10.84 -13.33 9.25
N ALA A 305 10.05 -12.61 8.46
CA ALA A 305 10.05 -11.16 8.39
C ALA A 305 8.97 -10.60 9.34
N ALA A 306 9.12 -9.34 9.74
CA ALA A 306 8.12 -8.63 10.55
C ALA A 306 7.74 -7.32 9.87
N ALA A 307 6.48 -6.93 10.03
CA ALA A 307 5.96 -5.59 9.72
C ALA A 307 4.97 -5.16 10.80
N GLU A 308 4.65 -3.86 10.88
CA GLU A 308 3.67 -3.37 11.85
C GLU A 308 2.22 -3.49 11.30
N THR A 309 2.06 -3.48 9.98
CA THR A 309 0.75 -3.57 9.32
C THR A 309 0.73 -4.63 8.21
N THR A 310 -0.46 -5.08 7.84
CA THR A 310 -0.67 -6.01 6.72
C THR A 310 -0.20 -5.41 5.38
N ASP A 311 -0.47 -4.13 5.14
CA ASP A 311 -0.05 -3.43 3.91
C ASP A 311 1.48 -3.35 3.79
N GLU A 312 2.20 -3.10 4.89
CA GLU A 312 3.65 -3.18 4.91
C GLU A 312 4.16 -4.58 4.58
N CYS A 313 3.49 -5.63 5.08
CA CYS A 313 3.82 -7.01 4.70
C CYS A 313 3.57 -7.29 3.21
N LEU A 314 2.48 -6.76 2.63
CA LEU A 314 2.23 -6.86 1.19
C LEU A 314 3.34 -6.17 0.39
N ILE A 315 3.76 -4.96 0.80
CA ILE A 315 4.89 -4.24 0.21
C ILE A 315 6.16 -5.08 0.29
N LYS A 316 6.47 -5.67 1.44
CA LYS A 316 7.62 -6.58 1.62
C LYS A 316 7.57 -7.78 0.67
N ILE A 317 6.40 -8.35 0.43
CA ILE A 317 6.24 -9.47 -0.52
C ILE A 317 6.48 -8.99 -1.95
N ILE A 318 5.94 -7.84 -2.34
CA ILE A 318 6.13 -7.27 -3.69
C ILE A 318 7.62 -6.97 -3.93
N LYS A 319 8.32 -6.46 -2.92
CA LYS A 319 9.76 -6.16 -2.90
C LYS A 319 10.67 -7.37 -2.70
N ARG A 320 10.12 -8.60 -2.61
CA ARG A 320 10.90 -9.83 -2.36
C ARG A 320 11.66 -9.85 -1.02
N GLU A 321 11.27 -9.01 -0.05
CA GLU A 321 11.74 -9.07 1.35
C GLU A 321 11.05 -10.19 2.15
N ALA A 322 9.85 -10.55 1.73
CA ALA A 322 9.07 -11.67 2.25
C ALA A 322 8.47 -12.46 1.07
N ASP A 323 7.95 -13.65 1.33
CA ASP A 323 7.42 -14.57 0.32
C ASP A 323 5.92 -14.83 0.50
N ALA A 324 5.42 -14.92 1.73
CA ALA A 324 4.03 -15.28 1.98
C ALA A 324 3.46 -14.62 3.24
N ILE A 325 2.13 -14.46 3.26
CA ILE A 325 1.32 -14.01 4.40
C ILE A 325 -0.09 -14.60 4.29
N THR A 326 -0.76 -14.86 5.42
CA THR A 326 -2.19 -15.19 5.45
C THR A 326 -3.04 -13.93 5.49
N LEU A 327 -4.04 -13.83 4.61
CA LEU A 327 -4.91 -12.67 4.45
C LEU A 327 -6.39 -13.05 4.53
N ASP A 328 -7.22 -12.12 4.99
CA ASP A 328 -8.66 -12.18 4.79
C ASP A 328 -9.07 -11.72 3.39
N GLY A 329 -10.32 -11.99 3.00
CA GLY A 329 -10.84 -11.64 1.68
C GLY A 329 -10.67 -10.17 1.26
N GLY A 330 -10.73 -9.22 2.21
CA GLY A 330 -10.47 -7.81 1.93
C GLY A 330 -9.04 -7.57 1.45
N HIS A 331 -8.05 -8.06 2.19
CA HIS A 331 -6.64 -7.89 1.81
C HIS A 331 -6.23 -8.78 0.63
N ILE A 332 -6.91 -9.91 0.38
CA ILE A 332 -6.72 -10.72 -0.84
C ILE A 332 -7.07 -9.90 -2.09
N PHE A 333 -8.11 -9.05 -2.06
CA PHE A 333 -8.41 -8.13 -3.16
C PHE A 333 -7.27 -7.15 -3.41
N THR A 334 -6.78 -6.51 -2.35
CA THR A 334 -5.65 -5.56 -2.43
C THR A 334 -4.41 -6.26 -2.99
N ALA A 335 -4.05 -7.42 -2.43
CA ALA A 335 -2.92 -8.22 -2.85
C ALA A 335 -3.04 -8.66 -4.32
N GLY A 336 -4.24 -9.06 -4.75
CA GLY A 336 -4.56 -9.41 -6.12
C GLY A 336 -4.37 -8.25 -7.10
N LYS A 337 -4.82 -7.04 -6.74
CA LYS A 337 -4.55 -5.83 -7.52
C LYS A 337 -3.07 -5.46 -7.59
N CYS A 338 -2.27 -5.90 -6.61
CA CYS A 338 -0.81 -5.78 -6.63
C CYS A 338 -0.10 -6.93 -7.39
N GLY A 339 -0.84 -7.85 -8.02
CA GLY A 339 -0.30 -8.96 -8.80
C GLY A 339 0.10 -10.19 -7.99
N LEU A 340 -0.33 -10.29 -6.72
CA LEU A 340 -0.15 -11.48 -5.89
C LEU A 340 -1.32 -12.46 -6.10
N VAL A 341 -1.10 -13.73 -5.77
CA VAL A 341 -2.07 -14.81 -5.99
C VAL A 341 -2.33 -15.61 -4.70
N PRO A 342 -3.57 -16.06 -4.47
CA PRO A 342 -3.87 -16.99 -3.39
C PRO A 342 -3.25 -18.37 -3.68
N VAL A 343 -2.53 -18.93 -2.72
CA VAL A 343 -1.79 -20.20 -2.86
C VAL A 343 -2.40 -21.32 -2.04
N LEU A 344 -2.88 -21.01 -0.84
CA LEU A 344 -3.50 -21.98 0.07
C LEU A 344 -4.68 -21.32 0.78
N THR A 345 -5.69 -22.10 1.11
CA THR A 345 -6.86 -21.66 1.87
C THR A 345 -6.91 -22.36 3.23
N GLU A 346 -7.30 -21.62 4.26
CA GLU A 346 -7.56 -22.20 5.59
C GLU A 346 -8.84 -23.06 5.57
N ILE A 347 -8.75 -24.30 6.05
CA ILE A 347 -9.88 -25.21 6.22
C ILE A 347 -10.16 -25.36 7.72
N PRO A 348 -11.36 -25.04 8.24
CA PRO A 348 -11.67 -25.18 9.67
C PRO A 348 -11.99 -26.63 10.08
N ARG A 349 -11.82 -26.97 11.37
CA ARG A 349 -12.10 -28.32 11.96
C ARG A 349 -13.54 -28.81 11.88
N LYS A 350 -14.50 -27.93 11.60
CA LYS A 350 -15.91 -28.30 11.45
C LYS A 350 -16.21 -28.40 9.97
N TYR A 351 -16.92 -29.48 9.60
CA TYR A 351 -17.46 -29.82 8.27
C TYR A 351 -18.45 -28.78 7.70
N GLU A 352 -18.21 -27.48 7.85
CA GLU A 352 -18.73 -26.50 6.92
C GLU A 352 -17.98 -26.71 5.60
N LEU A 353 -18.46 -27.68 4.82
CA LEU A 353 -18.13 -27.92 3.42
C LEU A 353 -18.31 -26.66 2.54
N THR A 354 -18.91 -25.60 3.08
CA THR A 354 -19.03 -24.31 2.42
C THR A 354 -17.67 -23.62 2.33
N SER A 355 -17.27 -23.29 1.10
CA SER A 355 -16.02 -22.61 0.70
C SER A 355 -15.80 -21.19 1.27
N GLY A 356 -16.29 -20.90 2.47
CA GLY A 356 -16.37 -19.55 3.01
C GLY A 356 -17.41 -19.40 4.12
N TYR A 357 -17.68 -18.15 4.48
CA TYR A 357 -18.81 -17.78 5.35
C TYR A 357 -19.74 -16.81 4.61
N PHE A 358 -21.01 -16.78 5.00
CA PHE A 358 -21.98 -15.84 4.43
C PHE A 358 -22.01 -14.53 5.21
N ALA A 359 -21.90 -13.40 4.50
CA ALA A 359 -22.16 -12.07 5.03
C ALA A 359 -23.67 -11.80 4.98
N VAL A 360 -24.25 -11.37 6.09
CA VAL A 360 -25.69 -11.20 6.24
C VAL A 360 -26.03 -9.83 6.84
N ALA A 361 -27.16 -9.27 6.42
CA ALA A 361 -27.83 -8.18 7.11
C ALA A 361 -28.86 -8.77 8.07
N VAL A 362 -28.77 -8.42 9.35
CA VAL A 362 -29.60 -8.98 10.42
C VAL A 362 -30.46 -7.87 11.02
N ALA A 363 -31.75 -8.13 11.16
CA ALA A 363 -32.68 -7.26 11.87
C ALA A 363 -33.42 -8.05 12.96
N LYS A 364 -34.01 -7.34 13.91
CA LYS A 364 -34.93 -7.95 14.88
C LYS A 364 -36.20 -8.38 14.17
N LYS A 365 -36.72 -9.56 14.51
CA LYS A 365 -37.98 -10.07 13.97
C LYS A 365 -39.15 -9.14 14.30
N SER A 366 -39.11 -8.48 15.47
CA SER A 366 -40.07 -7.46 15.91
C SER A 366 -40.17 -6.24 14.99
N ASP A 367 -39.09 -5.89 14.28
CA ASP A 367 -39.02 -4.68 13.47
C ASP A 367 -39.57 -4.98 12.06
N THR A 368 -40.89 -5.11 11.94
CA THR A 368 -41.56 -5.62 10.73
C THR A 368 -41.34 -4.78 9.49
N ASP A 369 -41.15 -3.48 9.67
CA ASP A 369 -41.04 -2.50 8.57
C ASP A 369 -39.63 -2.45 7.96
N ILE A 370 -38.68 -3.17 8.55
CA ILE A 370 -37.28 -3.17 8.14
C ILE A 370 -36.99 -4.34 7.19
N ASN A 371 -36.66 -3.97 5.96
CA ASN A 371 -36.11 -4.84 4.93
C ASN A 371 -34.98 -4.12 4.18
N TRP A 372 -34.34 -4.79 3.22
CA TRP A 372 -33.21 -4.22 2.49
C TRP A 372 -33.53 -2.89 1.78
N ASN A 373 -34.75 -2.74 1.26
CA ASN A 373 -35.17 -1.55 0.53
C ASN A 373 -35.56 -0.38 1.45
N THR A 374 -35.81 -0.64 2.75
CA THR A 374 -36.19 0.37 3.75
C THR A 374 -35.07 0.75 4.71
N LEU A 375 -33.82 0.37 4.41
CA LEU A 375 -32.66 0.64 5.28
C LEU A 375 -32.31 2.13 5.42
N ARG A 376 -32.72 2.98 4.49
CA ARG A 376 -32.43 4.42 4.51
C ARG A 376 -33.03 5.06 5.77
N GLY A 377 -32.22 5.80 6.52
CA GLY A 377 -32.64 6.47 7.75
C GLY A 377 -32.78 5.56 8.97
N THR A 378 -32.46 4.27 8.86
CA THR A 378 -32.39 3.37 10.03
C THR A 378 -31.09 3.56 10.83
N ARG A 379 -31.03 2.93 12.00
CA ARG A 379 -29.82 2.84 12.83
C ARG A 379 -29.03 1.56 12.52
N SER A 380 -27.78 1.70 12.08
CA SER A 380 -26.97 0.56 11.64
C SER A 380 -25.78 0.24 12.54
N CYS A 381 -25.40 -1.03 12.58
CA CYS A 381 -24.28 -1.55 13.35
C CYS A 381 -23.31 -2.31 12.44
N HIS A 382 -22.04 -1.94 12.49
CA HIS A 382 -21.01 -2.45 11.59
C HIS A 382 -19.83 -3.00 12.40
N THR A 383 -19.16 -4.02 11.89
CA THR A 383 -18.00 -4.61 12.59
C THR A 383 -16.81 -3.66 12.66
N SER A 384 -16.53 -2.94 11.57
CA SER A 384 -15.56 -1.85 11.42
C SER A 384 -15.58 -1.37 9.97
N VAL A 385 -15.23 -0.11 9.72
CA VAL A 385 -14.92 0.40 8.38
C VAL A 385 -13.85 -0.49 7.73
N GLY A 386 -14.03 -0.82 6.44
CA GLY A 386 -13.08 -1.60 5.65
C GLY A 386 -13.17 -3.13 5.79
N ARG A 387 -13.97 -3.66 6.72
CA ARG A 387 -14.13 -5.12 6.89
C ARG A 387 -15.14 -5.71 5.92
N THR A 388 -14.92 -6.95 5.47
CA THR A 388 -15.74 -7.63 4.46
C THR A 388 -17.25 -7.62 4.73
N ALA A 389 -17.71 -8.36 5.74
CA ALA A 389 -19.15 -8.51 6.00
C ALA A 389 -19.78 -7.28 6.66
N GLY A 390 -19.01 -6.54 7.46
CA GLY A 390 -19.54 -5.40 8.21
C GLY A 390 -19.52 -4.08 7.45
N TRP A 391 -18.76 -3.97 6.37
CA TRP A 391 -18.62 -2.72 5.62
C TRP A 391 -18.56 -2.94 4.12
N ASN A 392 -17.60 -3.73 3.62
CA ASN A 392 -17.31 -3.75 2.18
C ASN A 392 -18.48 -4.29 1.33
N ILE A 393 -19.08 -5.38 1.78
CA ILE A 393 -20.26 -5.96 1.12
C ILE A 393 -21.47 -5.03 1.24
N PRO A 394 -21.96 -4.71 2.46
CA PRO A 394 -23.19 -3.94 2.59
C PRO A 394 -23.07 -2.53 2.00
N MET A 395 -21.96 -1.83 2.23
CA MET A 395 -21.81 -0.47 1.71
C MET A 395 -21.57 -0.44 0.20
N GLY A 396 -20.94 -1.46 -0.37
CA GLY A 396 -20.77 -1.60 -1.81
C GLY A 396 -22.12 -1.76 -2.52
N LEU A 397 -22.97 -2.65 -2.01
CA LEU A 397 -24.32 -2.88 -2.53
C LEU A 397 -25.20 -1.63 -2.36
N ILE A 398 -25.17 -0.99 -1.18
CA ILE A 398 -25.92 0.25 -0.92
C ILE A 398 -25.48 1.37 -1.86
N ASN A 399 -24.17 1.54 -2.08
CA ASN A 399 -23.64 2.54 -3.01
C ASN A 399 -24.12 2.28 -4.44
N LYS A 400 -24.08 1.01 -4.89
CA LYS A 400 -24.54 0.57 -6.21
C LYS A 400 -25.99 0.97 -6.46
N GLN A 401 -26.86 0.70 -5.48
CA GLN A 401 -28.31 0.92 -5.62
C GLN A 401 -28.73 2.38 -5.44
N ASN A 402 -28.02 3.14 -4.62
CA ASN A 402 -28.45 4.48 -4.21
C ASN A 402 -27.58 5.61 -4.79
N ASN A 403 -26.52 5.29 -5.54
CA ASN A 403 -25.57 6.23 -6.10
C ASN A 403 -25.11 7.28 -5.08
N LEU A 404 -24.57 6.84 -3.94
CA LEU A 404 -24.26 7.74 -2.81
C LEU A 404 -23.03 8.62 -3.05
N SER A 405 -22.28 8.40 -4.15
CA SER A 405 -21.02 9.10 -4.43
C SER A 405 -20.11 9.15 -3.19
N CYS A 406 -20.04 8.04 -2.46
CA CYS A 406 -19.18 7.86 -1.29
C CYS A 406 -19.59 8.61 -0.01
N ARG A 407 -20.77 9.23 0.00
CA ARG A 407 -21.37 9.88 1.18
C ARG A 407 -22.15 8.90 2.05
N PHE A 408 -21.46 7.89 2.56
CA PHE A 408 -22.04 6.82 3.39
C PHE A 408 -22.67 7.34 4.69
N ASP A 409 -22.16 8.45 5.21
CA ASP A 409 -22.64 9.18 6.39
C ASP A 409 -24.07 9.73 6.23
N THR A 410 -24.60 9.79 5.01
CA THR A 410 -25.93 10.36 4.72
C THR A 410 -27.04 9.31 4.57
N PHE A 411 -26.69 8.02 4.49
CA PHE A 411 -27.66 6.96 4.20
C PHE A 411 -28.39 6.49 5.45
N PHE A 412 -27.66 6.23 6.52
CA PHE A 412 -28.20 5.86 7.83
C PHE A 412 -28.40 7.12 8.69
N LYS A 413 -29.36 7.09 9.61
CA LYS A 413 -29.60 8.22 10.52
C LYS A 413 -28.44 8.37 11.52
N GLU A 414 -28.07 7.24 12.14
CA GLU A 414 -26.96 7.12 13.08
C GLU A 414 -26.42 5.70 12.97
N SER A 415 -25.11 5.52 13.11
CA SER A 415 -24.50 4.20 13.10
C SER A 415 -23.47 4.05 14.20
N CYS A 416 -23.06 2.80 14.45
CA CYS A 416 -21.73 2.54 14.95
C CYS A 416 -20.93 1.77 13.89
N ALA A 417 -19.95 2.45 13.30
CA ALA A 417 -18.96 1.91 12.38
C ALA A 417 -17.55 2.30 12.85
N PRO A 418 -16.95 1.48 13.72
CA PRO A 418 -15.60 1.74 14.23
C PRO A 418 -14.59 2.00 13.11
N GLY A 419 -13.73 3.00 13.28
CA GLY A 419 -12.78 3.46 12.26
C GLY A 419 -13.30 4.62 11.39
N ALA A 420 -14.57 4.99 11.49
CA ALA A 420 -15.08 6.20 10.84
C ALA A 420 -14.61 7.48 11.57
N PRO A 421 -14.65 8.66 10.91
CA PRO A 421 -14.39 9.94 11.58
C PRO A 421 -15.33 10.16 12.77
N LEU A 422 -14.79 10.58 13.92
CA LEU A 422 -15.55 10.66 15.18
C LEU A 422 -16.78 11.58 15.09
N GLU A 423 -16.68 12.67 14.32
CA GLU A 423 -17.76 13.66 14.12
C GLU A 423 -18.85 13.17 13.14
N SER A 424 -18.65 12.03 12.49
CA SER A 424 -19.61 11.48 11.54
C SER A 424 -20.84 10.86 12.23
N THR A 425 -21.98 10.87 11.55
CA THR A 425 -23.17 10.06 11.92
C THR A 425 -22.83 8.59 12.14
N LEU A 426 -21.77 8.11 11.49
CA LEU A 426 -21.28 6.75 11.56
C LEU A 426 -20.71 6.33 12.93
N CYS A 427 -20.37 7.28 13.79
CA CYS A 427 -19.81 7.01 15.13
C CYS A 427 -20.79 7.30 16.29
N LYS A 428 -21.98 7.84 15.99
CA LYS A 428 -22.92 8.33 17.01
C LYS A 428 -23.42 7.25 17.98
N LEU A 429 -23.61 6.01 17.50
CA LEU A 429 -24.09 4.90 18.33
C LEU A 429 -22.95 4.17 19.07
N CYS A 430 -21.69 4.47 18.77
CA CYS A 430 -20.55 3.78 19.40
C CYS A 430 -20.39 4.18 20.88
N LYS A 431 -19.95 3.23 21.73
CA LYS A 431 -19.94 3.37 23.19
C LYS A 431 -18.54 3.44 23.82
N GLY A 432 -17.48 3.37 23.01
CA GLY A 432 -16.13 3.23 23.51
C GLY A 432 -16.00 1.99 24.38
N SER A 433 -15.29 2.08 25.50
CA SER A 433 -15.12 0.94 26.42
C SER A 433 -16.36 0.60 27.26
N GLY A 434 -17.47 1.33 27.09
CA GLY A 434 -18.77 1.06 27.71
C GLY A 434 -18.88 1.30 29.22
N GLY A 435 -17.99 2.12 29.79
CA GLY A 435 -18.13 2.74 31.11
C GLY A 435 -18.36 4.27 31.00
N GLU A 436 -18.61 4.94 32.11
CA GLU A 436 -18.72 6.40 32.16
C GLU A 436 -17.33 7.06 32.34
N GLY A 437 -17.11 8.23 31.72
CA GLY A 437 -15.89 9.03 31.86
C GLY A 437 -14.93 9.02 30.66
N GLY A 438 -13.77 9.66 30.83
CA GLY A 438 -12.85 9.99 29.71
C GLY A 438 -12.24 8.79 28.96
N LEU A 439 -12.24 7.59 29.54
CA LEU A 439 -11.76 6.37 28.89
C LEU A 439 -12.73 5.87 27.81
N SER A 440 -14.05 5.99 28.02
CA SER A 440 -15.04 5.65 26.99
C SER A 440 -14.90 6.59 25.80
N GLU A 441 -14.80 7.90 26.03
CA GLU A 441 -14.65 8.87 24.94
C GLU A 441 -13.34 8.69 24.16
N LYS A 442 -12.26 8.32 24.84
CA LYS A 442 -10.96 8.02 24.19
C LYS A 442 -11.06 6.87 23.17
N TYR A 443 -11.80 5.82 23.50
CA TYR A 443 -11.90 4.61 22.67
C TYR A 443 -13.17 4.58 21.80
N LYS A 444 -14.02 5.60 21.89
CA LYS A 444 -15.22 5.70 21.09
C LYS A 444 -14.90 5.64 19.60
N CYS A 445 -15.58 4.74 18.91
CA CYS A 445 -15.45 4.50 17.48
C CYS A 445 -14.02 4.09 17.03
N LYS A 446 -13.14 3.68 17.96
CA LYS A 446 -11.81 3.16 17.58
C LYS A 446 -11.95 1.76 17.00
N PRO A 447 -11.24 1.42 15.90
CA PRO A 447 -11.35 0.12 15.23
C PRO A 447 -10.53 -0.96 15.98
N ASN A 448 -10.80 -1.16 17.26
CA ASN A 448 -10.16 -2.18 18.08
C ASN A 448 -11.09 -2.66 19.20
N SER A 449 -10.69 -3.72 19.91
CA SER A 449 -11.48 -4.37 20.96
C SER A 449 -11.79 -3.49 22.18
N ASN A 450 -11.19 -2.31 22.33
CA ASN A 450 -11.56 -1.38 23.39
C ASN A 450 -12.88 -0.64 23.10
N GLU A 451 -13.37 -0.66 21.85
CA GLU A 451 -14.73 -0.26 21.50
C GLU A 451 -15.67 -1.46 21.67
N MET A 452 -16.68 -1.31 22.51
CA MET A 452 -17.63 -2.35 22.89
C MET A 452 -18.42 -2.88 21.70
N TYR A 453 -18.72 -2.02 20.71
CA TYR A 453 -19.44 -2.40 19.50
C TYR A 453 -18.54 -2.83 18.33
N TYR A 454 -17.24 -3.03 18.57
CA TYR A 454 -16.31 -3.50 17.55
C TYR A 454 -16.44 -5.00 17.24
N SER A 455 -16.13 -5.36 15.99
CA SER A 455 -16.14 -6.74 15.49
C SER A 455 -17.52 -7.39 15.45
N TYR A 456 -17.59 -8.69 15.16
CA TYR A 456 -18.86 -9.41 14.97
C TYR A 456 -19.77 -9.41 16.21
N GLY A 457 -19.22 -9.75 17.38
CA GLY A 457 -19.96 -9.75 18.64
C GLY A 457 -20.42 -8.35 19.05
N GLY A 458 -19.57 -7.34 18.88
CA GLY A 458 -19.91 -5.95 19.17
C GLY A 458 -21.00 -5.38 18.26
N ALA A 459 -20.93 -5.66 16.95
CA ALA A 459 -21.97 -5.24 16.00
C ALA A 459 -23.33 -5.92 16.29
N PHE A 460 -23.30 -7.21 16.68
CA PHE A 460 -24.53 -7.91 17.10
C PHE A 460 -25.07 -7.37 18.42
N ARG A 461 -24.21 -7.05 19.39
CA ARG A 461 -24.58 -6.37 20.63
C ARG A 461 -25.19 -4.99 20.37
N CYS A 462 -24.61 -4.22 19.44
CA CYS A 462 -25.15 -2.94 18.99
C CYS A 462 -26.57 -3.09 18.45
N LEU A 463 -26.85 -4.11 17.62
CA LEU A 463 -28.21 -4.40 17.14
C LEU A 463 -29.18 -4.67 18.29
N ILE A 464 -28.78 -5.46 19.27
CA ILE A 464 -29.63 -5.77 20.42
C ILE A 464 -29.96 -4.51 21.22
N GLU A 465 -28.95 -3.71 21.55
CA GLU A 465 -29.09 -2.58 22.48
C GLU A 465 -29.67 -1.31 21.84
N VAL A 466 -29.20 -0.90 20.65
CA VAL A 466 -29.49 0.45 20.09
C VAL A 466 -29.79 0.48 18.59
N GLY A 467 -29.30 -0.50 17.84
CA GLY A 467 -29.42 -0.59 16.39
C GLY A 467 -30.71 -1.25 15.91
N GLN A 468 -30.93 -1.17 14.61
CA GLN A 468 -32.06 -1.78 13.90
C GLN A 468 -31.59 -2.79 12.83
N VAL A 469 -30.40 -2.58 12.28
CA VAL A 469 -29.75 -3.53 11.37
C VAL A 469 -28.28 -3.72 11.79
N ALA A 470 -27.79 -4.96 11.77
CA ALA A 470 -26.37 -5.26 11.88
C ALA A 470 -25.87 -6.01 10.65
N PHE A 471 -24.64 -5.70 10.24
CA PHE A 471 -23.95 -6.40 9.17
C PHE A 471 -22.85 -7.27 9.75
N ILE A 472 -23.06 -8.59 9.72
CA ILE A 472 -22.23 -9.59 10.41
C ILE A 472 -22.12 -10.89 9.58
N LYS A 473 -21.38 -11.88 10.08
CA LYS A 473 -21.38 -13.23 9.49
C LYS A 473 -22.58 -14.04 10.02
N HIS A 474 -23.08 -14.96 9.21
CA HIS A 474 -24.24 -15.79 9.54
C HIS A 474 -24.12 -16.59 10.85
N THR A 475 -22.92 -17.07 11.21
CA THR A 475 -22.71 -17.84 12.46
C THR A 475 -22.81 -17.00 13.73
N THR A 476 -22.67 -15.67 13.66
CA THR A 476 -22.62 -14.81 14.84
C THR A 476 -23.90 -14.86 15.67
N ILE A 477 -25.06 -15.04 15.04
CA ILE A 477 -26.34 -15.13 15.77
C ILE A 477 -26.30 -16.35 16.71
N THR A 478 -25.96 -17.53 16.20
CA THR A 478 -25.94 -18.76 17.01
C THR A 478 -24.81 -18.76 18.02
N GLU A 479 -23.63 -18.23 17.66
CA GLU A 479 -22.47 -18.07 18.56
C GLU A 479 -22.81 -17.33 19.87
N PHE A 480 -23.68 -16.32 19.81
CA PHE A 480 -24.01 -15.48 20.96
C PHE A 480 -25.39 -15.75 21.58
N THR A 481 -26.24 -16.53 20.92
CA THR A 481 -27.59 -16.85 21.42
C THR A 481 -27.78 -18.33 21.79
N GLN A 482 -26.81 -19.20 21.51
CA GLN A 482 -26.84 -20.63 21.84
C GLN A 482 -25.65 -21.03 22.74
N GLY A 483 -25.74 -22.21 23.37
CA GLY A 483 -24.70 -22.72 24.28
C GLY A 483 -24.84 -22.26 25.74
N GLN A 484 -23.96 -22.79 26.61
CA GLN A 484 -23.95 -22.53 28.06
C GLN A 484 -23.19 -21.25 28.45
N ASN A 485 -22.23 -20.80 27.64
CA ASN A 485 -21.39 -19.62 27.92
C ASN A 485 -21.89 -18.36 27.19
N ARG A 486 -23.18 -18.03 27.34
CA ARG A 486 -23.74 -16.81 26.72
C ARG A 486 -23.35 -15.57 27.51
N PRO A 487 -22.95 -14.47 26.85
CA PRO A 487 -22.64 -13.25 27.56
C PRO A 487 -23.91 -12.61 28.14
N ALA A 488 -23.77 -11.90 29.26
CA ALA A 488 -24.90 -11.31 29.98
C ALA A 488 -25.79 -10.41 29.11
N TRP A 489 -25.20 -9.66 28.17
CA TRP A 489 -25.91 -8.78 27.24
C TRP A 489 -26.80 -9.52 26.22
N ALA A 490 -26.62 -10.84 26.05
CA ALA A 490 -27.43 -11.69 25.16
C ALA A 490 -28.40 -12.62 25.92
N SER A 491 -28.48 -12.52 27.24
CA SER A 491 -29.23 -13.46 28.09
C SER A 491 -30.74 -13.51 27.84
N GLY A 492 -31.33 -12.41 27.32
CA GLY A 492 -32.76 -12.29 27.07
C GLY A 492 -33.21 -12.50 25.62
N VAL A 493 -32.31 -12.95 24.72
CA VAL A 493 -32.62 -13.13 23.29
C VAL A 493 -32.27 -14.53 22.81
N THR A 494 -33.02 -15.00 21.83
CA THR A 494 -32.86 -16.29 21.16
C THR A 494 -32.54 -16.09 19.69
N SER A 495 -31.99 -17.12 19.02
CA SER A 495 -31.67 -17.01 17.59
C SER A 495 -32.91 -16.70 16.73
N SER A 496 -34.08 -17.19 17.14
CA SER A 496 -35.38 -16.97 16.47
C SER A 496 -35.92 -15.55 16.55
N ASP A 497 -35.34 -14.70 17.40
CA ASP A 497 -35.72 -13.28 17.52
C ASP A 497 -35.11 -12.42 16.40
N PHE A 498 -34.31 -13.02 15.52
CA PHE A 498 -33.63 -12.34 14.44
C PHE A 498 -34.02 -12.90 13.07
N VAL A 499 -33.98 -12.04 12.06
CA VAL A 499 -34.21 -12.38 10.66
C VAL A 499 -33.08 -11.83 9.79
N LEU A 500 -32.87 -12.47 8.65
CA LEU A 500 -31.92 -12.04 7.63
C LEU A 500 -32.66 -11.22 6.57
N LEU A 501 -32.01 -10.17 6.06
CA LEU A 501 -32.54 -9.32 5.01
C LEU A 501 -31.89 -9.66 3.68
N ASN A 502 -32.70 -10.02 2.69
CA ASN A 502 -32.24 -10.29 1.32
C ASN A 502 -32.33 -9.02 0.47
N GLN A 503 -31.48 -8.90 -0.56
CA GLN A 503 -31.42 -7.75 -1.46
C GLN A 503 -32.72 -7.50 -2.24
N ASN A 504 -33.53 -8.55 -2.45
CA ASN A 504 -34.85 -8.46 -3.08
C ASN A 504 -35.95 -7.89 -2.15
N GLY A 505 -35.63 -7.62 -0.87
CA GLY A 505 -36.57 -7.15 0.15
C GLY A 505 -37.20 -8.26 1.00
N GLU A 506 -36.93 -9.54 0.70
CA GLU A 506 -37.42 -10.67 1.49
C GLU A 506 -36.75 -10.71 2.88
N ARG A 507 -37.51 -11.16 3.88
CA ARG A 507 -37.03 -11.40 5.24
C ARG A 507 -37.06 -12.90 5.53
N CYS A 508 -35.90 -13.47 5.81
CA CYS A 508 -35.76 -14.91 6.01
C CYS A 508 -35.44 -15.25 7.46
N PRO A 509 -35.78 -16.47 7.92
CA PRO A 509 -35.28 -17.00 9.19
C PRO A 509 -33.75 -17.02 9.25
N TYR A 510 -33.19 -16.85 10.46
CA TYR A 510 -31.73 -16.76 10.69
C TYR A 510 -30.94 -17.99 10.20
N ASP A 511 -31.56 -19.17 10.20
CA ASP A 511 -30.96 -20.45 9.80
C ASP A 511 -30.96 -20.66 8.28
N LYS A 512 -31.57 -19.75 7.51
CA LYS A 512 -31.70 -19.83 6.04
C LYS A 512 -30.69 -18.95 5.33
N TYR A 513 -29.51 -18.76 5.91
CA TYR A 513 -28.45 -17.90 5.38
C TYR A 513 -27.94 -18.33 4.00
N GLU A 514 -27.91 -19.62 3.66
CA GLU A 514 -27.41 -20.09 2.36
C GLU A 514 -28.22 -19.55 1.17
N ARG A 515 -29.51 -19.26 1.37
CA ARG A 515 -30.40 -18.65 0.36
C ARG A 515 -30.72 -17.18 0.65
N CYS A 516 -30.29 -16.66 1.80
CA CYS A 516 -30.65 -15.35 2.30
C CYS A 516 -29.44 -14.66 2.92
N HIS A 517 -28.53 -14.22 2.04
CA HIS A 517 -27.30 -13.54 2.38
C HIS A 517 -27.03 -12.40 1.40
N LEU A 518 -26.09 -11.53 1.76
CA LEU A 518 -25.68 -10.44 0.89
C LEU A 518 -24.64 -10.88 -0.13
N ALA A 519 -23.65 -11.64 0.32
CA ALA A 519 -22.65 -12.28 -0.51
C ALA A 519 -21.98 -13.43 0.25
N LYS A 520 -21.51 -14.43 -0.50
CA LYS A 520 -20.59 -15.44 0.02
C LYS A 520 -19.18 -14.87 0.11
N VAL A 521 -18.55 -15.02 1.26
CA VAL A 521 -17.18 -14.54 1.52
C VAL A 521 -16.23 -15.71 1.52
N CYS A 522 -15.16 -15.61 0.74
CA CYS A 522 -14.10 -16.61 0.71
C CYS A 522 -13.47 -16.83 2.10
N ARG A 523 -12.77 -17.95 2.24
CA ARG A 523 -11.95 -18.21 3.43
C ARG A 523 -10.70 -17.32 3.41
N HIS A 524 -9.96 -17.33 4.51
CA HIS A 524 -8.65 -16.70 4.53
C HIS A 524 -7.69 -17.54 3.69
N ALA A 525 -6.74 -16.88 3.03
CA ALA A 525 -5.79 -17.53 2.16
C ALA A 525 -4.38 -17.07 2.44
N VAL A 526 -3.43 -17.99 2.32
CA VAL A 526 -2.03 -17.64 2.11
C VAL A 526 -1.91 -17.03 0.72
N VAL A 527 -1.26 -15.88 0.62
CA VAL A 527 -1.03 -15.17 -0.64
C VAL A 527 0.47 -15.02 -0.85
N SER A 528 0.90 -15.19 -2.10
CA SER A 528 2.31 -15.10 -2.51
C SER A 528 2.44 -14.54 -3.93
N ARG A 529 3.67 -14.38 -4.41
CA ARG A 529 3.96 -14.03 -5.80
C ARG A 529 3.73 -15.24 -6.71
N PRO A 530 3.30 -15.06 -7.97
CA PRO A 530 3.04 -16.17 -8.91
C PRO A 530 4.21 -17.16 -9.05
N GLU A 531 5.46 -16.67 -9.08
CA GLU A 531 6.65 -17.53 -9.21
C GLU A 531 6.95 -18.37 -7.96
N ARG A 532 6.40 -18.02 -6.80
CA ARG A 532 6.52 -18.79 -5.55
C ARG A 532 5.29 -19.68 -5.31
N ALA A 533 4.25 -19.55 -6.15
CA ALA A 533 2.98 -20.24 -5.96
C ALA A 533 3.02 -21.73 -6.33
N GLU A 534 3.91 -22.13 -7.25
CA GLU A 534 3.97 -23.49 -7.78
C GLU A 534 4.67 -24.49 -6.85
N VAL A 535 5.36 -24.01 -5.82
CA VAL A 535 6.16 -24.88 -4.96
C VAL A 535 5.28 -25.52 -3.88
N LYS A 536 5.26 -26.85 -3.81
CA LYS A 536 4.63 -27.69 -2.76
C LYS A 536 5.21 -27.48 -1.35
N LEU A 537 5.83 -26.33 -1.09
CA LEU A 537 6.62 -25.97 0.08
C LEU A 537 5.80 -25.76 1.35
N PHE A 538 4.48 -25.52 1.24
CA PHE A 538 3.69 -25.04 2.37
C PHE A 538 3.01 -26.11 3.23
N GLY A 539 3.14 -27.40 2.90
CA GLY A 539 2.64 -28.52 3.71
C GLY A 539 1.13 -28.49 4.00
N GLY A 540 0.34 -29.39 3.39
CA GLY A 540 -1.13 -29.38 3.57
C GLY A 540 -1.58 -29.72 5.00
N GLN A 541 -0.78 -30.49 5.75
CA GLN A 541 -1.02 -30.80 7.15
C GLN A 541 -0.07 -29.96 8.01
N GLY A 542 -0.62 -29.06 8.83
CA GLY A 542 0.18 -28.25 9.74
C GLY A 542 0.98 -29.11 10.72
N THR A 543 2.19 -28.67 11.06
CA THR A 543 2.99 -29.35 12.08
C THR A 543 2.29 -29.24 13.44
N GLN A 544 1.96 -30.38 14.04
CA GLN A 544 1.50 -30.49 15.42
C GLN A 544 2.45 -31.40 16.17
N ASN A 545 3.41 -30.80 16.87
CA ASN A 545 4.29 -31.49 17.81
C ASN A 545 4.11 -30.86 19.19
N ASP A 546 4.68 -31.46 20.23
CA ASP A 546 4.60 -30.97 21.62
C ASP A 546 5.16 -29.54 21.81
N VAL A 547 5.93 -29.04 20.84
CA VAL A 547 6.65 -27.75 20.91
C VAL A 547 6.01 -26.66 20.05
N PHE A 548 5.24 -27.01 19.01
CA PHE A 548 4.63 -26.02 18.12
C PHE A 548 3.32 -26.52 17.51
N HIS A 549 2.29 -25.66 17.64
CA HIS A 549 0.97 -25.87 17.05
C HIS A 549 0.68 -24.76 16.05
N MET A 550 0.71 -25.08 14.74
CA MET A 550 0.58 -24.08 13.67
C MET A 550 -0.74 -23.30 13.72
N PHE A 551 -1.86 -23.99 14.00
CA PHE A 551 -3.23 -23.44 13.97
C PHE A 551 -3.82 -23.15 15.36
N GLN A 552 -2.96 -23.00 16.36
CA GLN A 552 -3.33 -22.56 17.70
C GLN A 552 -2.41 -21.41 18.09
N SER A 553 -2.92 -20.48 18.89
CA SER A 553 -2.12 -19.34 19.31
C SER A 553 -2.48 -18.88 20.72
N ASP A 554 -1.47 -18.47 21.48
CA ASP A 554 -1.65 -17.85 22.80
C ASP A 554 -2.27 -16.46 22.67
N ALA A 555 -1.87 -15.74 21.61
CA ALA A 555 -2.51 -14.52 21.16
C ALA A 555 -3.45 -14.85 20.00
N LYS A 556 -4.76 -14.71 20.22
CA LYS A 556 -5.84 -15.05 19.28
C LYS A 556 -5.51 -14.81 17.80
N ASP A 557 -5.72 -15.83 16.97
CA ASP A 557 -5.61 -15.83 15.50
C ASP A 557 -4.21 -15.37 14.99
N SER A 558 -3.11 -15.73 15.65
CA SER A 558 -1.75 -15.38 15.20
C SER A 558 -1.26 -16.25 14.04
N LEU A 559 -0.83 -15.62 12.93
CA LEU A 559 -0.38 -16.21 11.64
C LEU A 559 -1.50 -16.90 10.83
N PHE A 560 -2.34 -17.67 11.51
CA PHE A 560 -3.49 -18.38 10.97
C PHE A 560 -4.64 -18.25 11.96
N LYS A 561 -5.87 -18.43 11.48
CA LYS A 561 -7.01 -18.52 12.41
C LYS A 561 -6.91 -19.71 13.34
N ASP A 562 -7.25 -19.47 14.60
CA ASP A 562 -7.42 -20.54 15.57
C ASP A 562 -8.60 -21.43 15.15
N GLY A 563 -8.38 -22.75 15.17
CA GLY A 563 -9.38 -23.72 14.72
C GLY A 563 -9.31 -24.08 13.24
N THR A 564 -8.30 -23.57 12.53
CA THR A 564 -7.86 -24.15 11.26
C THR A 564 -7.41 -25.60 11.49
N GLU A 565 -7.88 -26.51 10.65
CA GLU A 565 -7.54 -27.93 10.62
C GLU A 565 -6.38 -28.19 9.67
N CYS A 566 -6.46 -27.66 8.45
CA CYS A 566 -5.46 -27.86 7.42
C CYS A 566 -5.46 -26.70 6.41
N LEU A 567 -4.44 -26.70 5.54
CA LEU A 567 -4.34 -25.79 4.41
C LEU A 567 -4.57 -26.58 3.12
N ALA A 568 -5.42 -26.08 2.23
CA ALA A 568 -5.70 -26.71 0.94
C ALA A 568 -5.36 -25.80 -0.23
N VAL A 569 -4.93 -26.37 -1.35
CA VAL A 569 -4.75 -25.61 -2.59
C VAL A 569 -6.13 -25.19 -3.11
N PRO A 570 -6.38 -23.90 -3.36
CA PRO A 570 -7.64 -23.47 -3.96
C PRO A 570 -7.76 -23.99 -5.40
N ASN A 571 -8.98 -24.27 -5.85
CA ASN A 571 -9.22 -24.63 -7.26
C ASN A 571 -9.06 -23.40 -8.17
N GLU A 572 -9.22 -22.21 -7.59
CA GLU A 572 -9.15 -20.91 -8.23
C GLU A 572 -7.73 -20.35 -8.19
N ASN A 573 -7.12 -20.16 -9.37
CA ASN A 573 -5.74 -19.67 -9.52
C ASN A 573 -5.61 -18.14 -9.65
N THR A 574 -6.72 -17.40 -9.50
CA THR A 574 -6.77 -15.94 -9.59
C THR A 574 -7.55 -15.39 -8.42
N PHE A 575 -7.20 -14.20 -7.94
CA PHE A 575 -7.89 -13.62 -6.79
C PHE A 575 -9.35 -13.31 -7.12
N GLU A 576 -9.69 -12.95 -8.37
CA GLU A 576 -11.06 -12.70 -8.79
C GLU A 576 -11.94 -13.95 -8.63
N LYS A 577 -11.48 -15.08 -9.14
CA LYS A 577 -12.20 -16.35 -9.02
C LYS A 577 -12.30 -16.79 -7.55
N TYR A 578 -11.22 -16.63 -6.78
CA TYR A 578 -11.16 -17.01 -5.38
C TYR A 578 -12.12 -16.18 -4.50
N LEU A 579 -12.18 -14.87 -4.73
CA LEU A 579 -13.07 -13.96 -4.00
C LEU A 579 -14.55 -14.14 -4.40
N GLY A 580 -14.80 -14.52 -5.65
CA GLY A 580 -16.14 -14.66 -6.20
C GLY A 580 -16.72 -13.34 -6.69
N GLN A 581 -17.59 -13.43 -7.71
CA GLN A 581 -18.11 -12.27 -8.44
C GLN A 581 -18.92 -11.32 -7.55
N GLU A 582 -19.78 -11.84 -6.66
CA GLU A 582 -20.63 -11.03 -5.76
C GLU A 582 -19.80 -10.12 -4.85
N TYR A 583 -18.67 -10.61 -4.36
CA TYR A 583 -17.79 -9.86 -3.48
C TYR A 583 -16.99 -8.81 -4.25
N LEU A 584 -16.48 -9.15 -5.44
CA LEU A 584 -15.78 -8.22 -6.33
C LEU A 584 -16.66 -7.03 -6.71
N GLU A 585 -17.91 -7.27 -7.10
CA GLU A 585 -18.84 -6.20 -7.47
C GLU A 585 -19.07 -5.21 -6.32
N SER A 586 -19.12 -5.71 -5.08
CA SER A 586 -19.27 -4.87 -3.90
C SER A 586 -18.00 -4.02 -3.66
N LEU A 587 -16.83 -4.64 -3.77
CA LEU A 587 -15.55 -3.96 -3.59
C LEU A 587 -15.30 -2.89 -4.67
N GLU A 588 -15.65 -3.14 -5.92
CA GLU A 588 -15.50 -2.17 -7.01
C GLU A 588 -16.30 -0.88 -6.79
N GLN A 589 -17.44 -0.93 -6.08
CA GLN A 589 -18.19 0.28 -5.74
C GLN A 589 -17.57 1.06 -4.58
N ILE A 590 -16.81 0.40 -3.71
CA ILE A 590 -16.13 1.02 -2.58
C ILE A 590 -14.76 1.55 -2.97
N THR A 591 -14.05 0.88 -3.88
CA THR A 591 -12.76 1.38 -4.36
C THR A 591 -12.91 2.76 -4.99
N LYS A 592 -14.00 3.02 -5.73
CA LYS A 592 -14.35 4.38 -6.23
C LYS A 592 -14.38 5.46 -5.13
N CYS A 593 -14.54 5.06 -3.88
CA CYS A 593 -14.64 5.92 -2.71
C CYS A 593 -13.35 6.10 -1.93
N SER A 594 -12.30 5.35 -2.26
CA SER A 594 -10.98 5.62 -1.73
C SER A 594 -10.37 6.83 -2.46
N PRO A 595 -9.66 7.75 -1.78
CA PRO A 595 -8.94 8.85 -2.43
C PRO A 595 -8.01 8.37 -3.56
N SER A 596 -7.49 7.15 -3.43
CA SER A 596 -6.65 6.46 -4.43
C SER A 596 -7.45 5.74 -5.53
N GLY A 597 -8.73 5.45 -5.31
CA GLY A 597 -9.52 4.59 -6.19
C GLY A 597 -10.35 5.29 -7.25
N ASN A 598 -10.33 6.63 -7.30
CA ASN A 598 -10.60 7.34 -8.55
C ASN A 598 -9.48 7.16 -9.58
N ASN A 599 -8.32 6.61 -9.20
CA ASN A 599 -7.14 6.48 -10.08
C ASN A 599 -6.47 5.09 -10.09
N LEU A 600 -7.07 4.06 -9.48
CA LEU A 600 -6.60 2.67 -9.59
C LEU A 600 -6.98 1.98 -10.92
N ARG A 601 -7.12 2.75 -12.01
CA ARG A 601 -6.89 2.23 -13.36
C ARG A 601 -5.39 2.29 -13.66
N LEU A 602 -4.60 1.57 -12.86
CA LEU A 602 -3.38 0.96 -13.38
C LEU A 602 -3.82 -0.30 -14.12
N ARG A 603 -4.47 -0.10 -15.28
CA ARG A 603 -4.60 -1.16 -16.29
C ARG A 603 -3.35 -1.15 -17.12
#